data_AF-A0A1M5NP97-F1
#
_entry.id   AF-A0A1M5NP97-F1
#
_cell.length_a   1.000
_cell.length_b   1.000
_cell.length_c   1.000
_cell.angle_alpha   90.00
_cell.angle_beta   90.00
_cell.angle_gamma   90.00
#
_symmetry.space_group_name_H-M   'P 1'
#
loop_
_entity.id
_entity.type
_entity.pdbx_description
1 polymer ?
#
loop_
_entity_poly.entity_id
_entity_poly.type
_entity_poly.pdbx_seq_one_letter_code
_entity_poly.pdbx_strand_id
1 'polypeptide(L)'
;MVEVKLWAGLRPLADNQSVATVEASNIREMLRKLEERYPGLATPFRGQVAVAVDGVIYRDDWSKELPEGAEVMLIKRLAGG
;
A
#
# COMPACT_ATOMS: atom_id res chain seq x y z
N MET A 1 9.84 9.69 -5.29
CA MET A 1 8.38 9.49 -5.10
C MET A 1 8.00 8.05 -5.47
N VAL A 2 6.93 7.50 -4.89
CA VAL A 2 6.46 6.12 -5.13
C VAL A 2 5.00 6.13 -5.60
N GLU A 3 4.68 5.32 -6.61
CA GLU A 3 3.32 5.13 -7.10
C GLU A 3 2.70 3.87 -6.51
N VAL A 4 1.56 4.03 -5.82
CA VAL A 4 0.87 2.94 -5.15
C VAL A 4 -0.44 2.64 -5.84
N LYS A 5 -0.54 1.47 -6.46
CA LYS A 5 -1.74 0.96 -7.12
C LYS A 5 -2.70 0.36 -6.09
N LEU A 6 -3.96 0.80 -6.16
CA LEU A 6 -5.04 0.41 -5.26
C LEU A 6 -5.98 -0.60 -5.95
N TRP A 7 -6.25 -1.74 -5.30
CA TRP A 7 -7.29 -2.66 -5.78
C TRP A 7 -8.67 -2.02 -5.67
N ALA A 8 -9.64 -2.53 -6.43
CA ALA A 8 -10.97 -1.92 -6.58
C ALA A 8 -11.67 -1.58 -5.24
N GLY A 9 -11.55 -2.44 -4.24
CA GLY A 9 -12.14 -2.25 -2.91
C GLY A 9 -11.50 -1.17 -2.04
N LEU A 10 -10.29 -0.68 -2.34
CA LEU A 10 -9.69 0.44 -1.62
C LEU A 10 -10.01 1.80 -2.25
N ARG A 11 -10.38 1.84 -3.53
CA ARG A 11 -10.61 3.10 -4.25
C ARG A 11 -11.67 3.99 -3.58
N PRO A 12 -12.83 3.47 -3.11
CA PRO A 12 -13.82 4.29 -2.42
C PRO A 12 -13.29 4.93 -1.12
N LEU A 13 -12.22 4.38 -0.54
CA LEU A 13 -11.56 4.85 0.68
C LEU A 13 -10.41 5.83 0.39
N ALA A 14 -10.09 6.04 -0.89
CA ALA A 14 -9.00 6.89 -1.39
C ALA A 14 -9.49 7.80 -2.53
N ASP A 15 -10.60 8.51 -2.29
CA ASP A 15 -11.20 9.46 -3.23
C ASP A 15 -11.51 8.90 -4.64
N ASN A 16 -11.82 7.60 -4.71
CA ASN A 16 -12.02 6.86 -5.96
C ASN A 16 -10.80 6.80 -6.89
N GLN A 17 -9.59 7.08 -6.39
CA GLN A 17 -8.36 6.98 -7.16
C GLN A 17 -7.90 5.52 -7.30
N SER A 18 -7.37 5.16 -8.47
CA SER A 18 -6.74 3.86 -8.72
C SER A 18 -5.26 3.83 -8.35
N VAL A 19 -4.62 5.00 -8.28
CA VAL A 19 -3.20 5.20 -7.96
C VAL A 19 -3.08 6.34 -6.96
N ALA A 20 -2.26 6.16 -5.93
CA ALA A 20 -1.89 7.19 -4.99
C ALA A 20 -0.37 7.39 -5.01
N THR A 21 0.07 8.63 -5.21
CA THR A 21 1.50 8.98 -5.15
C THR A 21 1.84 9.48 -3.75
N VAL A 22 2.86 8.89 -3.14
CA VAL A 22 3.40 9.30 -1.84
C VAL A 22 4.92 9.30 -1.87
N GLU A 23 5.52 10.21 -1.12
CA GLU A 23 6.96 10.20 -0.88
C GLU A 23 7.22 9.32 0.34
N ALA A 24 7.95 8.21 0.20
CA ALA A 24 8.24 7.32 1.32
C ALA A 24 9.54 6.57 1.06
N SER A 25 10.28 6.29 2.13
CA SER A 25 11.59 5.62 2.05
C SER A 25 11.47 4.10 2.19
N ASN A 26 10.39 3.61 2.79
CA ASN A 26 10.10 2.19 2.99
C ASN A 26 8.59 1.90 3.05
N ILE A 27 8.24 0.62 3.05
CA ILE A 27 6.84 0.17 3.04
C ILE A 27 6.06 0.70 4.27
N ARG A 28 6.66 0.68 5.47
CA ARG A 28 6.00 1.19 6.68
C ARG A 28 5.64 2.67 6.56
N GLU A 29 6.58 3.49 6.11
CA GLU A 29 6.38 4.93 5.92
C GLU A 29 5.31 5.20 4.84
N MET A 30 5.33 4.43 3.76
CA MET A 30 4.34 4.51 2.68
C MET A 30 2.93 4.23 3.20
N LEU A 31 2.73 3.13 3.92
CA LEU A 31 1.42 2.79 4.51
C LEU A 31 0.95 3.87 5.47
N ARG A 32 1.83 4.39 6.34
CA ARG A 32 1.50 5.47 7.27
C ARG A 32 1.05 6.74 6.54
N LYS A 33 1.78 7.18 5.51
CA LYS A 33 1.43 8.38 4.73
C LYS A 33 0.12 8.21 3.95
N LEU A 34 -0.16 7.00 3.48
CA LEU A 34 -1.46 6.68 2.87
C LEU A 34 -2.60 6.75 3.88
N GLU A 35 -2.41 6.28 5.12
CA GLU A 35 -3.41 6.41 6.19
C GLU A 35 -3.61 7.87 6.63
N GLU A 36 -2.53 8.63 6.74
CA GLU A 36 -2.58 10.08 7.06
C GLU A 36 -3.37 10.85 5.99
N ARG A 37 -3.15 10.51 4.71
CA ARG A 37 -3.85 11.14 3.58
C ARG A 37 -5.30 10.63 3.43
N TYR A 38 -5.51 9.34 3.67
CA TYR A 38 -6.78 8.66 3.49
C TYR A 38 -7.12 7.83 4.74
N PRO A 39 -7.73 8.45 5.77
CA PRO A 39 -8.01 7.76 7.04
C PRO A 39 -8.85 6.48 6.90
N GLY A 40 -9.67 6.38 5.84
CA GLY A 40 -10.44 5.17 5.52
C GLY A 40 -9.59 3.92 5.23
N LEU A 41 -8.32 4.09 4.84
CA LEU A 41 -7.39 2.99 4.56
C LEU A 41 -6.83 2.30 5.80
N ALA A 42 -6.89 2.96 6.98
CA ALA A 42 -6.35 2.41 8.22
C ALA A 42 -7.00 1.08 8.62
N THR A 43 -8.30 0.92 8.40
CA THR A 43 -9.01 -0.34 8.73
C THR A 43 -8.57 -1.49 7.82
N PRO A 44 -8.59 -1.36 6.47
CA PRO A 44 -8.03 -2.37 5.57
C PRO A 44 -6.58 -2.75 5.85
N PHE A 45 -5.72 -1.79 6.22
CA PHE A 45 -4.30 -2.06 6.47
C PHE A 45 -4.08 -2.86 7.76
N ARG A 46 -4.92 -2.66 8.79
CA ARG A 46 -4.93 -3.50 10.01
C ARG A 46 -5.33 -4.95 9.74
N GLY A 47 -6.08 -5.23 8.67
CA GLY A 47 -6.45 -6.58 8.24
C GLY A 47 -5.29 -7.41 7.63
N GLN A 48 -4.05 -6.91 7.76
CA GLN A 48 -2.83 -7.38 7.11
C GLN A 48 -2.95 -7.29 5.58
N VAL A 49 -2.47 -6.19 5.01
CA VAL A 49 -2.27 -6.06 3.56
C VAL A 49 -0.97 -6.78 3.18
N ALA A 50 -0.84 -7.27 1.95
CA ALA A 50 0.47 -7.60 1.39
C ALA A 50 0.86 -6.52 0.38
N VAL A 51 2.16 -6.25 0.25
CA VAL A 51 2.68 -5.18 -0.59
C VAL A 51 3.59 -5.81 -1.64
N ALA A 52 3.26 -5.65 -2.92
CA ALA A 52 4.17 -5.99 -4.00
C ALA A 52 5.00 -4.76 -4.36
N VAL A 53 6.33 -4.89 -4.37
CA VAL A 53 7.27 -3.87 -4.83
C VAL A 53 8.05 -4.46 -6.00
N ASP A 54 7.91 -3.88 -7.19
CA ASP A 54 8.53 -4.35 -8.44
C ASP A 54 8.33 -5.85 -8.68
N GLY A 55 7.12 -6.35 -8.39
CA GLY A 55 6.74 -7.76 -8.55
C GLY A 55 7.09 -8.68 -7.39
N VAL A 56 7.85 -8.22 -6.38
CA VAL A 56 8.19 -9.01 -5.19
C VAL A 56 7.20 -8.74 -4.07
N ILE A 57 6.58 -9.79 -3.52
CA ILE A 57 5.52 -9.67 -2.49
C ILE A 57 6.13 -9.73 -1.08
N TYR A 58 5.85 -8.69 -0.30
CA TYR A 58 6.18 -8.56 1.12
C TYR A 58 4.92 -8.67 1.96
N ARG A 59 4.94 -9.52 2.99
CA ARG A 59 3.78 -9.78 3.87
C ARG A 59 3.97 -9.27 5.28
N ASP A 60 5.22 -9.25 5.76
CA ASP A 60 5.54 -8.93 7.14
C ASP A 60 6.86 -8.11 7.25
N ASP A 61 7.59 -7.91 6.14
CA ASP A 61 8.79 -7.07 6.11
C ASP A 61 8.44 -5.64 5.65
N TRP A 62 8.08 -4.81 6.64
CA TRP A 62 7.74 -3.40 6.43
C TRP A 62 8.94 -2.46 6.43
N SER A 63 10.13 -2.98 6.75
CA SER A 63 11.39 -2.23 6.71
C SER A 63 11.98 -2.13 5.32
N LYS A 64 11.48 -2.91 4.35
CA LYS A 64 11.98 -2.89 2.99
C LYS A 64 11.91 -1.48 2.39
N GLU A 65 13.08 -1.03 1.94
CA GLU A 65 13.23 0.26 1.25
C GLU A 65 12.47 0.25 -0.08
N LEU A 66 11.87 1.39 -0.40
CA LEU A 66 11.19 1.63 -1.66
C LEU A 66 12.11 2.46 -2.55
N PRO A 67 12.64 1.89 -3.64
CA PRO A 67 13.41 2.64 -4.63
C PRO A 67 12.59 3.80 -5.19
N GLU A 68 13.29 4.83 -5.65
CA GLU A 68 12.63 5.91 -6.37
C GLU A 68 12.02 5.38 -7.68
N GLY A 69 10.75 5.71 -7.92
CA GLY A 69 10.02 5.23 -9.10
C GLY A 69 9.59 3.77 -9.04
N ALA A 70 9.73 3.10 -7.89
CA ALA A 70 9.24 1.73 -7.72
C ALA A 70 7.73 1.62 -7.97
N GLU A 71 7.32 0.55 -8.63
CA GLU A 71 5.92 0.22 -8.78
C GLU A 71 5.44 -0.56 -7.56
N VAL A 72 4.49 0.01 -6.82
CA VAL A 72 3.93 -0.65 -5.64
C VAL A 72 2.47 -1.01 -5.86
N MET A 73 2.09 -2.23 -5.51
CA MET A 73 0.70 -2.68 -5.51
C MET A 73 0.29 -3.22 -4.15
N LEU A 74 -0.84 -2.72 -3.64
CA LEU A 74 -1.45 -3.30 -2.44
C LEU A 74 -2.25 -4.54 -2.83
N ILE A 75 -2.15 -5.58 -2.01
CA ILE A 75 -2.81 -6.87 -2.23
C ILE A 75 -3.61 -7.22 -0.97
N LYS A 76 -4.89 -7.55 -1.15
CA LYS A 76 -5.71 -8.09 -0.06
C LYS A 76 -5.17 -9.46 0.32
N ARG A 77 -4.81 -9.68 1.59
CA ARG A 77 -4.58 -11.04 2.08
C ARG A 77 -5.90 -11.80 2.00
N LEU A 78 -5.92 -12.86 1.20
CA LEU A 78 -6.97 -13.85 1.30
C LEU A 78 -6.67 -14.65 2.56
N ALA A 79 -7.61 -14.71 3.50
CA ALA A 79 -7.54 -15.68 4.57
C ALA A 79 -7.55 -17.06 3.89
N GLY A 80 -6.43 -17.76 3.92
CA GLY A 80 -6.43 -19.19 3.66
C GLY A 80 -7.28 -19.84 4.74
N GLY A 81 -8.26 -20.66 4.34
CA GLY A 81 -9.11 -21.39 5.26
C GLY A 81 -8.33 -22.31 6.19
#